data_AF-A0A4Y9J6I6-F1
#
_entry.id   AF-A0A4Y9J6I6-F1
#
_cell.length_a   1.000
_cell.length_b   1.000
_cell.length_c   1.000
_cell.angle_alpha   90.00
_cell.angle_beta   90.00
_cell.angle_gamma   90.00
#
_symmetry.space_group_name_H-M   'P 1'
#
loop_
_entity.id
_entity.type
_entity.pdbx_description
1 polymer ?
#
loop_
_entity_poly.entity_id
_entity_poly.type
_entity_poly.pdbx_seq_one_letter_code
_entity_poly.pdbx_strand_id
1 'polypeptide(L)'
;MDDKEKLYLKLYIFSLERIREFVLSHYDEALARKITQNLASRDNQHMARYCFQALRLDFSITENMKSRVASCFEAFLRDSEQVTSTEQLFEFAKNTIPTYLCTFRMYLNGSKR
;
A
#
# COMPACT_ATOMS: atom_id res chain seq x y z
N MET A 1 6.95 -15.65 14.49
CA MET A 1 6.18 -14.42 14.49
C MET A 1 5.40 -14.48 15.78
N ASP A 2 5.67 -13.59 16.71
CA ASP A 2 4.92 -13.51 17.96
C ASP A 2 3.49 -12.97 17.69
N ASP A 3 2.64 -12.98 18.71
CA ASP A 3 1.25 -12.55 18.53
C ASP A 3 1.11 -11.04 18.30
N LYS A 4 2.07 -10.23 18.76
CA LYS A 4 2.11 -8.78 18.54
C LYS A 4 2.44 -8.47 17.07
N GLU A 5 3.46 -9.11 16.51
CA GLU A 5 3.83 -9.04 15.10
C GLU A 5 2.67 -9.50 14.20
N LYS A 6 1.99 -10.60 14.55
CA LYS A 6 0.81 -11.08 13.80
C LYS A 6 -0.32 -10.05 13.83
N LEU A 7 -0.56 -9.42 14.98
CA LEU A 7 -1.59 -8.39 15.13
C LEU A 7 -1.26 -7.17 14.26
N TYR A 8 -0.02 -6.69 14.29
CA TYR A 8 0.42 -5.59 13.42
C TYR A 8 0.26 -5.92 11.95
N LEU A 9 0.68 -7.12 11.53
CA LEU A 9 0.56 -7.54 10.14
C LEU A 9 -0.90 -7.63 9.69
N LYS A 10 -1.80 -8.11 10.56
CA LYS A 10 -3.25 -8.11 10.29
C LYS A 10 -3.82 -6.70 10.13
N LEU A 11 -3.48 -5.79 11.04
CA LEU A 11 -3.91 -4.39 10.99
C LEU A 11 -3.41 -3.72 9.71
N TYR A 12 -2.16 -3.99 9.34
CA TYR A 12 -1.59 -3.45 8.11
C TYR A 12 -2.29 -3.96 6.86
N ILE A 13 -2.51 -5.28 6.75
CA ILE A 13 -3.25 -5.90 5.64
C ILE A 13 -4.63 -5.24 5.51
N PHE A 14 -5.35 -5.09 6.63
CA PHE A 14 -6.65 -4.43 6.65
C PHE A 14 -6.58 -2.98 6.14
N SER A 15 -5.65 -2.17 6.66
CA SER A 15 -5.50 -0.77 6.25
C SER A 15 -5.16 -0.65 4.77
N LEU A 16 -4.28 -1.51 4.26
CA LEU A 16 -3.89 -1.52 2.86
C LEU A 16 -5.06 -1.91 1.93
N GLU A 17 -5.92 -2.86 2.35
CA GLU A 17 -7.15 -3.19 1.64
C GLU A 17 -8.12 -2.00 1.58
N ARG A 18 -8.31 -1.30 2.69
CA ARG A 18 -9.19 -0.11 2.75
C ARG A 18 -8.69 1.00 1.84
N ILE A 19 -7.37 1.24 1.81
CA ILE A 19 -6.79 2.25 0.91
C ILE A 19 -6.98 1.86 -0.55
N ARG A 20 -6.80 0.58 -0.88
CA ARG A 20 -7.07 0.08 -2.23
C ARG A 20 -8.53 0.31 -2.64
N GLU A 21 -9.47 -0.07 -1.80
CA GLU A 21 -10.91 0.13 -2.07
C GLU A 21 -11.27 1.60 -2.20
N PHE A 22 -10.68 2.46 -1.37
CA PHE A 22 -10.85 3.90 -1.47
C PHE A 22 -10.39 4.43 -2.84
N VAL A 23 -9.18 4.08 -3.29
CA VAL A 23 -8.68 4.53 -4.60
C VAL A 23 -9.56 4.01 -5.75
N LEU A 24 -9.92 2.72 -5.72
CA LEU A 24 -10.68 2.09 -6.81
C LEU A 24 -12.16 2.50 -6.85
N SER A 25 -12.71 3.06 -5.77
CA SER A 25 -14.08 3.61 -5.76
C SER A 25 -14.16 5.05 -6.28
N HIS A 26 -13.04 5.78 -6.26
CA HIS A 26 -12.98 7.17 -6.71
C HIS A 26 -12.50 7.31 -8.16
N TYR A 27 -11.81 6.30 -8.69
CA TYR A 27 -11.25 6.34 -10.04
C TYR A 27 -11.57 5.08 -10.82
N ASP A 28 -11.98 5.26 -12.07
CA ASP A 28 -11.81 4.27 -13.13
C ASP A 28 -10.61 4.64 -14.02
N GLU A 29 -10.21 3.73 -14.90
CA GLU A 29 -9.01 3.89 -15.75
C GLU A 29 -9.10 5.08 -16.72
N ALA A 30 -10.30 5.41 -17.22
CA ALA A 30 -10.49 6.53 -18.14
C ALA A 30 -10.45 7.86 -17.39
N LEU A 31 -11.08 7.93 -16.21
CA LEU A 31 -11.06 9.08 -15.32
C LEU A 31 -9.65 9.37 -14.79
N ALA A 32 -8.92 8.33 -14.38
CA ALA A 32 -7.55 8.46 -13.87
C ALA A 32 -6.62 9.05 -14.93
N ARG A 33 -6.72 8.59 -16.19
CA ARG A 33 -5.99 9.15 -17.34
C ARG A 33 -6.36 10.61 -17.61
N LYS A 34 -7.65 10.92 -17.63
CA LYS A 34 -8.15 12.29 -17.87
C LYS A 34 -7.68 13.29 -16.81
N ILE A 35 -7.70 12.90 -15.53
CA ILE A 35 -7.20 13.72 -14.42
C ILE A 35 -5.68 13.90 -14.54
N THR A 36 -4.95 12.86 -14.90
CA THR A 36 -3.49 12.94 -15.07
C THR A 36 -3.08 13.90 -16.19
N GLN A 37 -3.84 13.94 -17.29
CA GLN A 37 -3.60 14.83 -18.43
C GLN A 37 -3.95 16.30 -18.15
N ASN A 38 -4.76 16.59 -17.12
CA ASN A 38 -5.18 17.94 -16.81
C ASN A 38 -4.18 18.61 -15.84
N LEU A 39 -3.41 19.59 -16.34
CA LEU A 39 -2.34 20.28 -15.59
C LEU A 39 -2.81 20.93 -14.28
N ALA A 40 -4.08 21.31 -14.19
CA ALA A 40 -4.67 21.93 -13.00
C ALA A 40 -5.00 20.93 -11.86
N SER A 41 -4.98 19.61 -12.11
CA SER A 41 -5.34 18.59 -11.12
C SER A 41 -4.16 17.84 -10.50
N ARG A 42 -2.93 18.40 -10.61
CA ARG A 42 -1.77 17.89 -9.87
C ARG A 42 -2.00 17.76 -8.35
N ASP A 43 -2.94 18.53 -7.79
CA ASP A 43 -3.25 18.56 -6.35
C ASP A 43 -4.24 17.47 -5.86
N ASN A 44 -4.89 16.71 -6.75
CA ASN A 44 -5.92 15.73 -6.33
C ASN A 44 -5.37 14.42 -5.74
N GLN A 45 -4.06 14.31 -5.55
CA GLN A 45 -3.40 13.08 -5.09
C GLN A 45 -3.00 13.14 -3.61
N HIS A 46 -3.06 14.30 -2.98
CA HIS A 46 -2.56 14.51 -1.62
C HIS A 46 -3.21 13.58 -0.60
N MET A 47 -4.53 13.36 -0.71
CA MET A 47 -5.30 12.51 0.19
C MET A 47 -4.86 11.04 0.11
N ALA A 48 -4.74 10.48 -1.11
CA ALA A 48 -4.34 9.09 -1.30
C ALA A 48 -2.85 8.87 -0.98
N ARG A 49 -1.99 9.83 -1.34
CA ARG A 49 -0.56 9.80 -1.01
C ARG A 49 -0.34 9.92 0.50
N TYR A 50 -1.13 10.75 1.17
CA TYR A 50 -1.20 10.83 2.63
C TYR A 50 -1.63 9.49 3.25
N CYS A 51 -2.64 8.82 2.70
CA CYS A 51 -3.05 7.50 3.19
C CYS A 51 -1.91 6.46 3.12
N PHE A 52 -1.12 6.43 2.06
CA PHE A 52 0.06 5.55 1.99
C PHE A 52 1.19 5.98 2.92
N GLN A 53 1.42 7.28 3.09
CA GLN A 53 2.41 7.77 4.06
C GLN A 53 1.99 7.46 5.50
N ALA A 54 0.70 7.48 5.81
CA ALA A 54 0.17 7.07 7.11
C ALA A 54 0.33 5.56 7.39
N LEU A 55 0.57 4.75 6.35
CA LEU A 55 0.97 3.34 6.51
C LEU A 55 2.45 3.16 6.86
N ARG A 56 3.27 4.23 6.85
CA ARG A 56 4.64 4.13 7.40
C ARG A 56 4.52 3.72 8.86
N LEU A 57 4.91 2.48 9.11
CA LEU A 57 4.99 1.95 10.46
C LEU A 57 6.01 2.77 11.25
N ASP A 58 5.71 3.00 12.52
CA ASP A 58 6.71 3.52 13.45
C ASP A 58 7.89 2.52 13.47
N PHE A 59 9.09 3.01 13.20
CA PHE A 59 10.30 2.20 12.97
C PHE A 59 10.60 1.24 14.14
N SER A 60 10.16 1.61 15.35
CA SER A 60 10.25 0.78 16.56
C SER A 60 9.53 -0.59 16.45
N ILE A 61 8.54 -0.73 15.56
CA ILE A 61 7.84 -1.99 15.28
C ILE A 61 8.68 -2.87 14.33
N THR A 62 9.44 -2.26 13.42
CA THR A 62 10.25 -2.99 12.43
C THR A 62 11.49 -3.64 13.01
N GLU A 63 12.08 -3.09 14.09
CA GLU A 63 13.26 -3.67 14.76
C GLU A 63 13.01 -5.08 15.30
N ASN A 64 11.76 -5.39 15.66
CA ASN A 64 11.36 -6.71 16.16
C ASN A 64 10.66 -7.59 15.11
N MET A 65 10.39 -7.06 13.92
CA MET A 65 9.78 -7.84 12.85
C MET A 65 10.78 -8.77 12.20
N LYS A 66 10.35 -10.01 11.91
CA LYS A 66 11.14 -10.91 11.04
C LYS A 66 11.62 -10.18 9.78
N SER A 67 12.92 -10.26 9.49
CA SER A 67 13.60 -9.57 8.37
C SER A 67 12.83 -9.60 7.04
N ARG A 68 12.23 -10.74 6.66
CA ARG A 68 11.48 -10.87 5.39
C ARG A 68 10.21 -10.02 5.33
N VAL A 69 9.54 -9.85 6.46
CA VAL A 69 8.34 -9.02 6.58
C VAL A 69 8.75 -7.55 6.49
N ALA A 70 9.79 -7.15 7.23
CA ALA A 70 10.36 -5.80 7.17
C ALA A 70 10.83 -5.44 5.74
N SER A 71 11.55 -6.33 5.05
CA SER A 71 11.96 -6.09 3.66
C SER A 71 10.78 -5.88 2.70
N CYS A 72 9.66 -6.58 2.93
CA CYS A 72 8.45 -6.42 2.12
C CYS A 72 7.76 -5.07 2.39
N PHE A 73 7.76 -4.60 3.64
CA PHE A 73 7.32 -3.25 3.98
C PHE A 73 8.17 -2.17 3.31
N GLU A 74 9.49 -2.28 3.39
CA GLU A 74 10.42 -1.33 2.77
C GLU A 74 10.28 -1.29 1.25
N ALA A 75 10.06 -2.44 0.60
CA ALA A 75 9.76 -2.50 -0.82
C ALA A 75 8.45 -1.77 -1.16
N PHE A 76 7.39 -2.02 -0.39
CA PHE A 76 6.11 -1.34 -0.57
C PHE A 76 6.24 0.18 -0.44
N LEU A 77 6.92 0.65 0.60
CA LEU A 77 7.11 2.09 0.85
C LEU A 77 7.85 2.73 -0.32
N ARG A 78 8.95 2.11 -0.76
CA ARG A 78 9.73 2.59 -1.92
C ARG A 78 8.89 2.68 -3.18
N ASP A 79 8.09 1.66 -3.49
CA ASP A 79 7.25 1.69 -4.69
C ASP A 79 6.14 2.74 -4.57
N SER A 80 5.56 2.91 -3.37
CA SER A 80 4.52 3.92 -3.12
C SER A 80 5.05 5.36 -3.27
N GLU A 81 6.33 5.60 -2.97
CA GLU A 81 6.98 6.90 -3.14
C GLU A 81 7.15 7.29 -4.62
N GLN A 82 7.25 6.29 -5.51
CA GLN A 82 7.35 6.49 -6.96
C GLN A 82 6.01 6.83 -7.63
N VAL A 83 4.90 6.74 -6.91
CA VAL A 83 3.57 7.12 -7.42
C VAL A 83 3.46 8.65 -7.44
N THR A 84 3.37 9.21 -8.65
CA THR A 84 3.37 10.67 -8.91
C THR A 84 2.19 11.16 -9.74
N SER A 85 1.36 10.26 -10.26
CA SER A 85 0.14 10.60 -11.02
C SER A 85 -1.09 9.84 -10.52
N THR A 86 -2.29 10.37 -10.80
CA THR A 86 -3.56 9.69 -10.51
C THR A 86 -3.67 8.37 -11.28
N GLU A 87 -3.18 8.32 -12.51
CA GLU A 87 -3.09 7.09 -13.30
C GLU A 87 -2.17 6.06 -12.61
N GLN A 88 -0.97 6.46 -12.19
CA GLN A 88 -0.07 5.59 -11.43
C GLN A 88 -0.68 5.14 -10.11
N LEU A 89 -1.41 6.01 -9.42
CA LEU A 89 -2.11 5.70 -8.18
C LEU A 89 -3.17 4.61 -8.39
N PHE A 90 -3.98 4.77 -9.44
CA PHE A 90 -4.99 3.79 -9.83
C PHE A 90 -4.35 2.45 -10.19
N GLU A 91 -3.32 2.45 -11.04
CA GLU A 91 -2.60 1.25 -11.44
C GLU A 91 -1.89 0.56 -10.25
N PHE A 92 -1.33 1.35 -9.33
CA PHE A 92 -0.71 0.85 -8.11
C PHE A 92 -1.76 0.15 -7.21
N ALA A 93 -2.93 0.76 -7.03
CA ALA A 93 -4.02 0.15 -6.26
C ALA A 93 -4.59 -1.10 -6.93
N LYS A 94 -4.72 -1.07 -8.26
CA LYS A 94 -5.28 -2.16 -9.06
C LYS A 94 -4.36 -3.37 -9.10
N ASN A 95 -3.05 -3.17 -9.33
CA ASN A 95 -2.12 -4.24 -9.69
C ASN A 95 -1.03 -4.48 -8.63
N THR A 96 -0.48 -3.42 -8.03
CA THR A 96 0.67 -3.54 -7.12
C THR A 96 0.24 -3.94 -5.72
N ILE A 97 -0.78 -3.28 -5.14
CA ILE A 97 -1.28 -3.59 -3.79
C ILE A 97 -1.66 -5.08 -3.62
N PRO A 98 -2.39 -5.72 -4.55
CA PRO A 98 -2.71 -7.16 -4.43
C PRO A 98 -1.48 -8.06 -4.28
N THR A 99 -0.37 -7.74 -4.94
CA THR A 99 0.88 -8.51 -4.86
C THR A 99 1.48 -8.45 -3.46
N TYR A 100 1.49 -7.26 -2.85
CA TYR A 100 1.91 -7.07 -1.46
C TYR A 100 0.97 -7.75 -0.47
N LEU A 101 -0.35 -7.61 -0.65
CA LEU A 101 -1.36 -8.27 0.19
C LEU A 101 -1.20 -9.79 0.18
N CYS A 102 -0.98 -10.38 -0.99
CA CYS A 102 -0.72 -11.81 -1.12
C CYS A 102 0.51 -12.23 -0.28
N THR A 103 1.61 -11.50 -0.44
CA THR A 103 2.86 -11.74 0.27
C THR A 103 2.71 -11.62 1.79
N PHE A 104 2.07 -10.55 2.27
CA PHE A 104 1.80 -10.36 3.70
C PHE A 104 0.89 -11.44 4.28
N ARG A 105 -0.14 -11.87 3.55
CA ARG A 105 -1.01 -12.98 3.97
C ARG A 105 -0.25 -14.31 4.04
N MET A 106 0.69 -14.57 3.12
CA MET A 106 1.58 -15.74 3.21
C MET A 106 2.45 -15.71 4.46
N TYR A 107 3.02 -14.55 4.81
CA TYR A 107 3.80 -14.40 6.03
C TYR A 107 2.95 -14.58 7.29
N LEU A 108 1.73 -14.04 7.30
CA LEU A 108 0.80 -14.15 8.42
C LEU A 108 0.38 -15.61 8.69
N ASN A 109 0.07 -16.34 7.63
CA ASN A 109 -0.38 -17.73 7.74
C ASN A 109 0.75 -18.72 8.02
N GLY A 110 2.01 -18.27 7.92
CA GLY A 110 3.20 -19.10 7.98
C GLY A 110 3.21 -20.05 6.80
N SER A 111 4.04 -19.80 5.79
CA SER A 111 4.17 -20.67 4.61
C SER A 111 4.25 -22.15 5.04
N LYS A 112 3.13 -22.87 4.93
CA LYS A 112 3.13 -24.33 4.87
C LYS A 112 3.64 -24.69 3.47
N ARG A 113 4.94 -24.64 3.29
CA ARG A 113 5.64 -25.34 2.22
C ARG A 113 6.82 -26.06 2.84
#